data_AF-A0A8K0EHZ0-F1
#
_entry.id   AF-A0A8K0EHZ0-F1
#
_cell.length_a   1.000
_cell.length_b   1.000
_cell.length_c   1.000
_cell.angle_alpha   90.00
_cell.angle_beta   90.00
_cell.angle_gamma   90.00
#
_symmetry.space_group_name_H-M   'P 1'
#
loop_
_entity.id
_entity.type
_entity.pdbx_description
1 polymer ?
#
loop_
_entity_poly.entity_id
_entity_poly.type
_entity_poly.pdbx_seq_one_letter_code
_entity_poly.pdbx_strand_id
1 'polypeptide(L)'
;MKTLLLILLCGTVSQACGSRVQQDENQLDAQVSSPLVDAGNSDNSTNKTEVADVAAPLSLNDVIQQLLQQQAVIDQLQTAMVAKDRKTKKEIQALQQRTYTERCESGVLGIPSNGLSSGSGTRYRDLTATFSRRFQTTPVVTVGLKKLHSSSFTRVDTSVRSVYPSHMIVRIGTWSNTWVYSASVYWMACA
;
A
#
# COMPACT_ATOMS: atom_id res chain seq x y z
N MET A 1 -10.82 19.20 -5.01
CA MET A 1 -10.86 17.75 -5.29
C MET A 1 -9.83 17.49 -6.39
N LYS A 2 -8.79 16.69 -6.16
CA LYS A 2 -7.75 16.39 -7.16
C LYS A 2 -8.05 15.03 -7.82
N THR A 3 -8.47 15.05 -9.08
CA THR A 3 -8.67 13.84 -9.87
C THR A 3 -7.32 13.41 -10.43
N LEU A 4 -6.67 12.41 -9.82
CA LEU A 4 -5.44 11.84 -10.36
C LEU A 4 -5.80 10.89 -11.51
N LEU A 5 -5.55 11.31 -12.74
CA LEU A 5 -5.76 10.50 -13.94
C LEU A 5 -4.56 9.58 -14.17
N LEU A 6 -4.56 8.39 -13.55
CA LEU A 6 -3.52 7.39 -13.79
C LEU A 6 -3.79 6.66 -15.12
N ILE A 7 -3.04 7.02 -16.16
CA ILE A 7 -3.05 6.31 -17.44
C ILE A 7 -2.14 5.08 -17.30
N LEU A 8 -2.71 3.92 -17.00
CA LEU A 8 -2.00 2.64 -17.14
C LEU A 8 -1.95 2.23 -18.60
N LEU A 9 -0.75 2.11 -19.14
CA LEU A 9 -0.48 1.43 -20.40
C LEU A 9 -0.55 -0.09 -20.15
N CYS A 10 -1.59 -0.76 -20.67
CA CYS A 10 -1.69 -2.21 -20.62
C CYS A 10 -0.65 -2.87 -21.54
N GLY A 11 0.47 -3.30 -20.97
CA GLY A 11 1.32 -4.34 -21.56
C GLY A 11 0.59 -5.69 -21.52
N THR A 12 0.47 -6.36 -22.66
CA THR A 12 -0.20 -7.66 -22.76
C THR A 12 0.67 -8.78 -22.19
N VAL A 13 0.44 -9.17 -20.94
CA VAL A 13 0.97 -10.41 -20.36
C VAL A 13 -0.18 -11.40 -20.18
N SER A 14 -0.34 -12.30 -21.15
CA SER A 14 -1.24 -13.45 -21.01
C SER A 14 -0.61 -14.46 -20.04
N GLN A 15 -0.94 -14.35 -18.75
CA GLN A 15 -0.59 -15.36 -17.76
C GLN A 15 -1.87 -16.06 -17.28
N ALA A 16 -1.93 -17.38 -17.49
CA ALA A 16 -3.09 -18.19 -17.15
C ALA A 16 -3.13 -18.47 -15.63
N CYS A 17 -3.86 -17.64 -14.88
CA CYS A 17 -4.11 -17.88 -13.46
C CYS A 17 -5.24 -18.89 -13.25
N GLY A 18 -4.86 -20.16 -13.03
CA GLY A 18 -5.74 -21.14 -12.39
C GLY A 18 -5.99 -20.75 -10.93
N SER A 19 -7.24 -20.86 -10.48
CA SER A 19 -7.66 -20.39 -9.16
C SER A 19 -7.19 -21.29 -8.03
N ARG A 20 -6.59 -20.72 -6.98
CA ARG A 20 -6.76 -21.24 -5.61
C ARG A 20 -6.69 -20.11 -4.58
N VAL A 21 -7.83 -19.85 -3.96
CA VAL A 21 -7.98 -18.92 -2.84
C VAL A 21 -7.49 -19.60 -1.57
N GLN A 22 -6.67 -18.92 -0.78
CA GLN A 22 -6.98 -18.64 0.63
C GLN A 22 -5.88 -17.81 1.30
N GLN A 23 -6.34 -16.76 2.02
CA GLN A 23 -5.76 -16.24 3.26
C GLN A 23 -4.39 -15.56 3.11
N ASP A 24 -3.89 -14.75 4.05
CA ASP A 24 -4.32 -13.95 5.22
C ASP A 24 -2.95 -13.55 5.84
N GLU A 25 -2.69 -12.39 6.45
CA GLU A 25 -3.64 -11.34 6.80
C GLU A 25 -3.05 -9.91 6.84
N ASN A 26 -1.74 -9.57 6.89
CA ASN A 26 -1.23 -8.17 6.80
C ASN A 26 0.32 -8.02 6.82
N GLN A 27 0.76 -6.76 6.67
CA GLN A 27 1.99 -6.16 7.20
C GLN A 27 1.67 -4.79 7.85
N LEU A 28 2.05 -4.57 9.12
CA LEU A 28 2.26 -3.19 9.60
C LEU A 28 3.64 -2.74 9.14
N ASP A 29 3.83 -1.43 9.02
CA ASP A 29 5.07 -0.83 9.51
C ASP A 29 4.75 0.36 10.43
N ALA A 30 5.41 0.38 11.59
CA ALA A 30 5.22 1.39 12.61
C ALA A 30 6.15 2.57 12.37
N GLN A 31 5.64 3.78 12.56
CA GLN A 31 6.38 5.00 12.28
C GLN A 31 7.54 5.19 13.27
N VAL A 32 8.77 5.14 12.73
CA VAL A 32 10.01 5.36 13.46
C VAL A 32 10.07 6.79 14.01
N SER A 33 9.93 6.95 15.32
CA SER A 33 10.32 8.17 16.02
C SER A 33 11.74 8.02 16.56
N SER A 34 12.72 8.25 15.69
CA SER A 34 14.10 8.48 16.11
C SER A 34 14.18 9.88 16.76
N PRO A 35 14.71 10.02 17.99
CA PRO A 35 15.11 11.32 18.49
C PRO A 35 16.23 11.87 17.60
N LEU A 36 16.00 13.04 17.03
CA LEU A 36 17.02 13.79 16.30
C LEU A 36 18.16 14.09 17.28
N VAL A 37 19.40 13.74 16.91
CA VAL A 37 20.56 14.09 17.73
C VAL A 37 20.81 15.59 17.53
N ASP A 38 20.59 16.39 18.58
CA ASP A 38 20.68 17.84 18.49
C ASP A 38 22.15 18.25 18.30
N ALA A 39 22.47 18.73 17.09
CA ALA A 39 23.80 19.18 16.73
C ALA A 39 24.02 20.61 17.25
N GLY A 40 24.18 20.72 18.57
CA GLY A 40 24.46 21.95 19.29
C GLY A 40 25.82 22.55 18.92
N ASN A 41 25.86 23.27 17.80
CA ASN A 41 26.97 24.15 17.42
C ASN A 41 26.94 25.42 18.29
N SER A 42 27.98 25.69 19.06
CA SER A 42 28.21 27.05 19.57
C SER A 42 29.69 27.34 19.80
N ASP A 43 30.09 28.44 19.19
CA ASP A 43 31.45 28.88 18.93
C ASP A 43 32.31 29.23 20.16
N ASN A 44 33.61 28.99 20.00
CA ASN A 44 34.71 29.93 20.24
C ASN A 44 34.67 30.81 21.52
N SER A 45 35.56 30.50 22.48
CA SER A 45 36.08 31.51 23.42
C SER A 45 37.60 31.41 23.53
N THR A 46 38.28 32.44 23.01
CA THR A 46 39.73 32.63 23.07
C THR A 46 40.21 32.93 24.50
N ASN A 47 41.50 32.65 24.75
CA ASN A 47 42.25 32.94 25.98
C ASN A 47 41.90 32.01 27.16
N LYS A 48 42.86 31.31 27.77
CA LYS A 48 44.05 31.93 28.36
C LYS A 48 45.16 30.89 28.62
N THR A 49 46.41 31.31 28.44
CA THR A 49 47.59 30.57 28.93
C THR A 49 47.61 30.60 30.46
N GLU A 50 47.50 29.46 31.14
CA GLU A 50 47.93 29.33 32.54
C GLU A 50 48.34 27.88 32.88
N VAL A 51 49.56 27.77 33.40
CA VAL A 51 50.21 26.64 34.10
C VAL A 51 50.12 25.25 33.45
N ALA A 52 51.30 24.69 33.13
CA ALA A 52 51.47 23.26 32.88
C ALA A 52 51.26 22.48 34.18
N ASP A 53 50.01 22.16 34.51
CA ASP A 53 49.70 21.15 35.51
C ASP A 53 50.12 19.80 34.93
N VAL A 54 51.28 19.31 35.38
CA VAL A 54 51.84 18.03 34.94
C VAL A 54 50.96 16.95 35.54
N ALA A 55 49.91 16.59 34.81
CA ALA A 55 48.88 15.64 35.22
C ALA A 55 49.54 14.43 35.87
N ALA A 56 49.38 14.32 37.19
CA ALA A 56 50.04 13.30 37.97
C ALA A 56 49.72 11.91 37.36
N PRO A 57 50.72 11.02 37.23
CA PRO A 57 50.47 9.71 36.64
C PRO A 57 49.36 9.02 37.43
N LEU A 58 48.28 8.67 36.73
CA LEU A 58 47.12 7.99 37.31
C LEU A 58 47.59 6.84 38.18
N SER A 59 47.04 6.74 39.40
CA SER A 59 47.41 5.64 40.28
C SER A 59 47.04 4.33 39.63
N LEU A 60 47.84 3.28 39.86
CA LEU A 60 47.50 1.93 39.43
C LEU A 60 46.09 1.53 39.91
N ASN A 61 45.69 2.03 41.09
CA ASN A 61 44.35 1.83 41.65
C ASN A 61 43.25 2.52 40.82
N ASP A 62 43.50 3.71 40.27
CA ASP A 62 42.52 4.44 39.46
C ASP A 62 42.27 3.72 38.13
N VAL A 63 43.34 3.19 37.52
CA VAL A 63 43.27 2.37 36.30
C VAL A 63 42.48 1.08 36.56
N ILE A 64 42.71 0.42 37.70
CA ILE A 64 41.95 -0.78 38.10
C ILE A 64 40.46 -0.46 38.28
N GLN A 65 40.12 0.64 38.96
CA GLN A 65 38.73 1.08 39.12
C GLN A 65 38.06 1.43 37.78
N GLN A 66 38.78 2.11 36.89
CA GLN A 66 38.29 2.44 35.55
C GLN A 66 37.99 1.19 34.71
N LEU A 67 38.87 0.17 34.76
CA LEU A 67 38.66 -1.10 34.05
C LEU A 67 37.44 -1.87 34.61
N LEU A 68 37.28 -1.93 35.94
CA LEU A 68 36.11 -2.54 36.57
C LEU A 68 34.81 -1.81 36.19
N GLN A 69 34.83 -0.48 36.13
CA GLN A 69 33.68 0.32 35.70
C GLN A 69 33.35 0.10 34.22
N GLN A 70 34.36 0.01 33.34
CA GLN A 70 34.15 -0.29 31.92
C GLN A 70 33.53 -1.67 31.70
N GLN A 71 33.95 -2.69 32.45
CA GLN A 71 33.37 -4.03 32.36
C GLN A 71 31.86 -4.02 32.67
N ALA A 72 31.46 -3.35 33.76
CA ALA A 72 30.04 -3.24 34.14
C ALA A 72 29.18 -2.55 33.06
N VAL A 73 29.73 -1.53 32.38
CA VAL A 73 29.04 -0.85 31.26
C VAL A 73 28.88 -1.78 30.05
N ILE A 74 29.88 -2.61 29.73
CA ILE A 74 29.80 -3.60 28.65
C ILE A 74 28.71 -4.63 28.95
N ASP A 75 28.66 -5.17 30.16
CA ASP A 75 27.68 -6.18 30.58
C ASP A 75 26.24 -5.62 30.55
N GLN A 76 26.07 -4.36 30.96
CA GLN A 76 24.79 -3.65 30.87
C GLN A 76 24.35 -3.44 29.41
N LEU A 77 25.27 -3.03 28.53
CA LEU A 77 24.99 -2.82 27.10
C LEU A 77 24.59 -4.13 26.40
N GLN A 78 25.29 -5.23 26.67
CA GLN A 78 24.94 -6.56 26.15
C GLN A 78 23.53 -6.98 26.59
N THR A 79 23.21 -6.78 27.88
CA THR A 79 21.87 -7.07 28.43
C THR A 79 20.79 -6.22 27.74
N ALA A 80 21.05 -4.93 27.54
CA ALA A 80 20.12 -4.02 26.87
C ALA A 80 19.91 -4.36 25.39
N MET A 81 20.97 -4.78 24.67
CA MET A 81 20.87 -5.27 23.29
C MET A 81 20.01 -6.52 23.20
N VAL A 82 20.28 -7.54 24.03
CA VAL A 82 19.47 -8.79 24.04
C VAL A 82 18.01 -8.51 24.39
N ALA A 83 17.73 -7.55 25.27
CA ALA A 83 16.36 -7.13 25.59
C ALA A 83 15.67 -6.44 24.40
N LYS A 84 16.37 -5.55 23.67
CA LYS A 84 15.86 -4.90 22.46
C LYS A 84 15.61 -5.89 21.33
N ASP A 85 16.55 -6.78 21.03
CA ASP A 85 16.38 -7.82 19.99
C ASP A 85 15.17 -8.73 20.27
N ARG A 86 15.00 -9.14 21.54
CA ARG A 86 13.81 -9.90 21.97
C ARG A 86 12.51 -9.12 21.79
N LYS A 87 12.52 -7.80 22.00
CA LYS A 87 11.36 -6.92 21.76
C LYS A 87 11.06 -6.82 20.27
N THR A 88 12.04 -6.41 19.45
CA THR A 88 11.88 -6.26 17.99
C THR A 88 11.43 -7.56 17.34
N LYS A 89 11.97 -8.72 17.77
CA LYS A 89 11.55 -10.04 17.27
C LYS A 89 10.08 -10.36 17.59
N LYS A 90 9.59 -9.98 18.78
CA LYS A 90 8.16 -10.12 19.14
C LYS A 90 7.27 -9.18 18.34
N GLU A 91 7.70 -7.94 18.14
CA GLU A 91 6.97 -6.96 17.33
C GLU A 91 6.84 -7.45 15.90
N ILE A 92 7.96 -7.81 15.23
CA ILE A 92 7.96 -8.41 13.88
C ILE A 92 7.05 -9.64 13.80
N GLN A 93 7.12 -10.55 14.78
CA GLN A 93 6.24 -11.72 14.81
C GLN A 93 4.75 -11.34 14.92
N ALA A 94 4.42 -10.30 15.70
CA ALA A 94 3.07 -9.78 15.78
C ALA A 94 2.62 -9.03 14.50
N LEU A 95 3.55 -8.48 13.69
CA LEU A 95 3.22 -7.91 12.39
C LEU A 95 2.97 -9.02 11.35
N GLN A 96 3.83 -10.05 11.33
CA GLN A 96 3.71 -11.23 10.46
C GLN A 96 2.49 -12.10 10.75
N GLN A 97 1.99 -12.08 11.99
CA GLN A 97 0.73 -12.74 12.37
C GLN A 97 -0.51 -11.87 12.11
N ARG A 98 -0.35 -10.60 11.72
CA ARG A 98 -1.44 -9.61 11.80
C ARG A 98 -2.41 -9.63 10.64
N THR A 99 -3.53 -8.91 10.91
CA THR A 99 -4.81 -8.64 10.22
C THR A 99 -4.90 -7.32 9.43
N TYR A 100 -5.58 -7.33 8.27
CA TYR A 100 -5.32 -6.47 7.09
C TYR A 100 -5.63 -7.18 5.71
N THR A 101 -6.51 -8.19 5.60
CA THR A 101 -6.47 -9.14 4.44
C THR A 101 -6.86 -8.55 3.07
N GLU A 102 -6.22 -8.97 1.96
CA GLU A 102 -6.69 -8.70 0.58
C GLU A 102 -7.94 -9.54 0.27
N ARG A 103 -9.10 -8.99 0.63
CA ARG A 103 -10.39 -9.55 0.24
C ARG A 103 -10.53 -9.32 -1.26
N CYS A 104 -10.89 -10.33 -2.03
CA CYS A 104 -11.29 -10.15 -3.43
C CYS A 104 -12.75 -10.55 -3.64
N GLU A 105 -13.50 -9.71 -4.35
CA GLU A 105 -14.82 -10.02 -4.89
C GLU A 105 -14.81 -9.92 -6.41
N SER A 106 -15.66 -10.70 -7.08
CA SER A 106 -15.78 -10.67 -8.54
C SER A 106 -17.22 -10.94 -8.98
N GLY A 107 -17.54 -10.55 -10.21
CA GLY A 107 -18.89 -10.73 -10.73
C GLY A 107 -19.04 -10.31 -12.19
N VAL A 108 -20.29 -10.17 -12.61
CA VAL A 108 -20.67 -9.79 -13.97
C VAL A 108 -21.67 -8.64 -13.91
N LEU A 109 -21.47 -7.63 -14.74
CA LEU A 109 -22.47 -6.60 -15.05
C LEU A 109 -22.82 -6.68 -16.53
N GLY A 110 -24.07 -6.41 -16.89
CA GLY A 110 -24.49 -6.40 -18.30
C GLY A 110 -25.59 -5.40 -18.56
N ILE A 111 -25.60 -4.84 -19.77
CA ILE A 111 -26.76 -4.09 -20.25
C ILE A 111 -27.89 -5.07 -20.61
N PRO A 112 -29.16 -4.71 -20.35
CA PRO A 112 -30.30 -5.50 -20.84
C PRO A 112 -30.31 -5.54 -22.38
N SER A 113 -31.02 -6.52 -22.94
CA SER A 113 -31.21 -6.64 -24.38
C SER A 113 -31.71 -5.31 -24.98
N ASN A 114 -31.14 -4.91 -26.10
CA ASN A 114 -31.43 -3.64 -26.80
C ASN A 114 -31.11 -2.36 -25.99
N GLY A 115 -30.40 -2.44 -24.87
CA GLY A 115 -30.12 -1.30 -23.99
C GLY A 115 -29.34 -0.14 -24.64
N LEU A 116 -28.66 -0.39 -25.77
CA LEU A 116 -27.89 0.56 -26.58
C LEU A 116 -28.03 0.29 -28.11
N SER A 117 -29.14 -0.31 -28.56
CA SER A 117 -29.33 -0.66 -29.98
C SER A 117 -29.94 0.44 -30.84
N SER A 118 -30.32 1.58 -30.26
CA SER A 118 -30.95 2.71 -30.96
C SER A 118 -30.26 4.04 -30.69
N GLY A 119 -30.58 5.06 -31.51
CA GLY A 119 -29.97 6.38 -31.46
C GLY A 119 -28.59 6.46 -32.13
N SER A 120 -28.00 7.65 -32.10
CA SER A 120 -26.69 7.96 -32.67
C SER A 120 -25.84 8.76 -31.66
N GLY A 121 -24.57 8.99 -32.00
CA GLY A 121 -23.63 9.68 -31.10
C GLY A 121 -23.29 8.86 -29.85
N THR A 122 -22.66 9.50 -28.87
CA THR A 122 -22.21 8.88 -27.61
C THR A 122 -23.39 8.48 -26.75
N ARG A 123 -23.53 7.18 -26.48
CA ARG A 123 -24.61 6.58 -25.69
C ARG A 123 -23.99 5.59 -24.70
N TYR A 124 -24.50 5.52 -23.47
CA TYR A 124 -23.93 4.66 -22.44
C TYR A 124 -24.96 4.20 -21.42
N ARG A 125 -24.61 3.17 -20.66
CA ARG A 125 -25.30 2.74 -19.43
C ARG A 125 -24.29 2.68 -18.31
N ASP A 126 -24.64 3.27 -17.18
CA ASP A 126 -23.92 3.13 -15.92
C ASP A 126 -24.57 1.97 -15.15
N LEU A 127 -23.75 0.99 -14.75
CA LEU A 127 -24.16 -0.25 -14.10
C LEU A 127 -23.51 -0.33 -12.72
N THR A 128 -24.32 -0.56 -11.69
CA THR A 128 -23.85 -0.64 -10.31
C THR A 128 -23.62 -2.09 -9.90
N ALA A 129 -22.42 -2.41 -9.41
CA ALA A 129 -22.16 -3.62 -8.64
C ALA A 129 -22.09 -3.26 -7.16
N THR A 130 -22.91 -3.91 -6.33
CA THR A 130 -22.83 -3.83 -4.87
C THR A 130 -22.04 -5.03 -4.36
N PHE A 131 -21.08 -4.79 -3.47
CA PHE A 131 -20.25 -5.85 -2.90
C PHE A 131 -21.02 -6.59 -1.80
N SER A 132 -20.77 -7.90 -1.66
CA SER A 132 -21.45 -8.76 -0.69
C SER A 132 -21.16 -8.36 0.76
N ARG A 133 -20.00 -7.74 1.01
CA ARG A 133 -19.71 -6.96 2.22
C ARG A 133 -18.95 -5.71 1.84
N ARG A 134 -19.05 -4.67 2.67
CA ARG A 134 -18.27 -3.44 2.52
C ARG A 134 -16.79 -3.73 2.80
N PHE A 135 -15.90 -3.31 1.90
CA PHE A 135 -14.46 -3.28 2.11
C PHE A 135 -14.07 -2.28 3.21
N GLN A 136 -12.91 -2.48 3.83
CA GLN A 136 -12.39 -1.55 4.83
C GLN A 136 -11.89 -0.24 4.18
N THR A 137 -11.18 -0.37 3.05
CA THR A 137 -10.74 0.74 2.18
C THR A 137 -11.50 0.73 0.84
N THR A 138 -11.15 1.65 -0.08
CA THR A 138 -11.69 1.62 -1.45
C THR A 138 -10.88 0.59 -2.27
N PRO A 139 -11.53 -0.45 -2.84
CA PRO A 139 -10.81 -1.49 -3.58
C PRO A 139 -10.17 -0.99 -4.88
N VAL A 140 -9.08 -1.64 -5.28
CA VAL A 140 -8.59 -1.61 -6.66
C VAL A 140 -9.52 -2.47 -7.51
N VAL A 141 -10.00 -1.91 -8.62
CA VAL A 141 -10.98 -2.56 -9.50
C VAL A 141 -10.37 -2.79 -10.88
N THR A 142 -10.54 -4.00 -11.41
CA THR A 142 -10.31 -4.33 -12.82
C THR A 142 -11.63 -4.71 -13.48
N VAL A 143 -11.78 -4.34 -14.76
CA VAL A 143 -12.94 -4.66 -15.59
C VAL A 143 -12.49 -5.18 -16.96
N GLY A 144 -13.22 -6.16 -17.51
CA GLY A 144 -12.92 -6.74 -18.81
C GLY A 144 -14.19 -7.15 -19.54
N LEU A 145 -14.22 -6.98 -20.86
CA LEU A 145 -15.41 -7.31 -21.67
C LEU A 145 -15.60 -8.83 -21.73
N LYS A 146 -16.75 -9.32 -21.26
CA LYS A 146 -17.11 -10.74 -21.18
C LYS A 146 -17.87 -11.23 -22.43
N LYS A 147 -18.82 -10.42 -22.92
CA LYS A 147 -19.69 -10.75 -24.05
C LYS A 147 -20.04 -9.45 -24.77
N LEU A 148 -20.09 -9.52 -26.10
CA LEU A 148 -20.56 -8.45 -26.94
C LEU A 148 -21.40 -8.99 -28.09
N HIS A 149 -22.51 -8.32 -28.38
CA HIS A 149 -23.31 -8.49 -29.59
C HIS A 149 -23.66 -7.10 -30.12
N SER A 150 -23.12 -6.77 -31.29
CA SER A 150 -23.21 -5.44 -31.92
C SER A 150 -23.42 -5.54 -33.43
N SER A 151 -23.73 -4.42 -34.07
CA SER A 151 -23.68 -4.28 -35.53
C SER A 151 -22.23 -4.32 -36.06
N SER A 152 -22.08 -4.38 -37.38
CA SER A 152 -20.82 -4.55 -38.12
C SER A 152 -19.75 -3.46 -37.92
N PHE A 153 -20.08 -2.33 -37.28
CA PHE A 153 -19.13 -1.29 -36.92
C PHE A 153 -18.93 -1.19 -35.42
N THR A 154 -18.34 -2.23 -34.83
CA THR A 154 -18.14 -2.33 -33.38
C THR A 154 -17.31 -1.18 -32.81
N ARG A 155 -17.92 -0.39 -31.91
CA ARG A 155 -17.30 0.68 -31.14
C ARG A 155 -17.87 0.66 -29.74
N VAL A 156 -17.10 0.16 -28.78
CA VAL A 156 -17.55 -0.04 -27.39
C VAL A 156 -16.46 0.47 -26.45
N ASP A 157 -16.87 1.26 -25.46
CA ASP A 157 -16.05 1.66 -24.33
C ASP A 157 -16.49 0.90 -23.07
N THR A 158 -15.57 0.65 -22.16
CA THR A 158 -15.88 0.18 -20.80
C THR A 158 -14.95 0.88 -19.83
N SER A 159 -15.52 1.66 -18.92
CA SER A 159 -14.77 2.51 -18.00
C SER A 159 -15.36 2.48 -16.59
N VAL A 160 -14.50 2.40 -15.57
CA VAL A 160 -14.93 2.53 -14.17
C VAL A 160 -15.16 4.02 -13.88
N ARG A 161 -16.36 4.37 -13.42
CA ARG A 161 -16.78 5.77 -13.17
C ARG A 161 -16.51 6.21 -11.74
N SER A 162 -16.74 5.32 -10.79
CA SER A 162 -16.52 5.55 -9.36
C SER A 162 -16.42 4.21 -8.63
N VAL A 163 -15.58 4.17 -7.61
CA VAL A 163 -15.41 3.03 -6.71
C VAL A 163 -15.56 3.53 -5.27
N TYR A 164 -16.35 2.81 -4.50
CA TYR A 164 -16.58 3.05 -3.07
C TYR A 164 -16.39 1.74 -2.31
N PRO A 165 -16.19 1.75 -0.98
CA PRO A 165 -16.02 0.52 -0.23
C PRO A 165 -17.24 -0.43 -0.26
N SER A 166 -18.45 0.04 -0.60
CA SER A 166 -19.66 -0.79 -0.65
C SER A 166 -20.14 -1.17 -2.06
N HIS A 167 -19.71 -0.43 -3.09
CA HIS A 167 -20.19 -0.59 -4.45
C HIS A 167 -19.29 0.13 -5.45
N MET A 168 -19.47 -0.14 -6.72
CA MET A 168 -18.84 0.58 -7.82
C MET A 168 -19.80 0.81 -8.98
N ILE A 169 -19.47 1.77 -9.83
CA ILE A 169 -20.23 2.09 -11.04
C ILE A 169 -19.32 1.88 -12.26
N VAL A 170 -19.72 0.96 -13.14
CA VAL A 170 -19.04 0.68 -14.40
C VAL A 170 -19.90 1.19 -15.56
N ARG A 171 -19.32 2.00 -16.43
CA ARG A 171 -19.95 2.49 -17.65
C ARG A 171 -19.64 1.55 -18.80
N ILE A 172 -20.68 1.14 -19.54
CA ILE A 172 -20.55 0.54 -20.87
C ILE A 172 -21.07 1.55 -21.88
N GLY A 173 -20.21 1.97 -22.81
CA GLY A 173 -20.48 3.04 -23.77
C GLY A 173 -20.37 2.58 -25.23
N THR A 174 -20.97 3.34 -26.13
CA THR A 174 -20.82 3.23 -27.58
C THR A 174 -20.95 4.61 -28.22
N TRP A 175 -20.51 4.78 -29.46
CA TRP A 175 -20.59 6.07 -30.17
C TRP A 175 -20.86 5.91 -31.66
N SER A 176 -21.12 7.05 -32.32
CA SER A 176 -21.57 7.11 -33.72
C SER A 176 -22.85 6.29 -33.95
N ASN A 177 -22.99 5.65 -35.11
CA ASN A 177 -24.10 4.82 -35.55
C ASN A 177 -24.02 3.34 -35.10
N THR A 178 -23.11 3.00 -34.19
CA THR A 178 -22.93 1.63 -33.69
C THR A 178 -24.16 1.18 -32.89
N TRP A 179 -24.67 -0.03 -33.13
CA TRP A 179 -25.75 -0.61 -32.34
C TRP A 179 -25.20 -1.71 -31.46
N VAL A 180 -25.47 -1.65 -30.16
CA VAL A 180 -25.06 -2.69 -29.20
C VAL A 180 -26.32 -3.33 -28.63
N TYR A 181 -26.62 -4.54 -29.10
CA TYR A 181 -27.79 -5.33 -28.71
C TYR A 181 -27.62 -5.93 -27.31
N SER A 182 -26.41 -6.38 -26.97
CA SER A 182 -26.06 -6.79 -25.61
C SER A 182 -24.56 -6.66 -25.37
N ALA A 183 -24.18 -6.27 -24.16
CA ALA A 183 -22.80 -6.27 -23.70
C ALA A 183 -22.76 -6.64 -22.22
N SER A 184 -21.74 -7.38 -21.80
CA SER A 184 -21.48 -7.65 -20.39
C SER A 184 -19.99 -7.63 -20.10
N VAL A 185 -19.63 -7.26 -18.89
CA VAL A 185 -18.26 -7.14 -18.39
C VAL A 185 -18.09 -8.06 -17.18
N TYR A 186 -16.95 -8.74 -17.12
CA TYR A 186 -16.43 -9.27 -15.86
C TYR A 186 -15.80 -8.13 -15.07
N TRP A 187 -15.82 -8.26 -13.75
CA TRP A 187 -15.13 -7.36 -12.84
C TRP A 187 -14.51 -8.12 -11.67
N MET A 188 -13.43 -7.57 -11.13
CA MET A 188 -12.79 -8.01 -9.89
C MET A 188 -12.42 -6.77 -9.07
N ALA A 189 -12.65 -6.83 -7.76
CA ALA A 189 -12.36 -5.76 -6.80
C ALA A 189 -11.60 -6.36 -5.61
N CYS A 190 -10.40 -5.85 -5.30
CA CYS A 190 -9.61 -6.30 -4.15
C CYS A 190 -9.18 -5.11 -3.28
N ALA A 191 -9.22 -5.26 -1.95
CA ALA A 191 -8.77 -4.28 -0.95
C ALA A 191 -8.40 -4.97 0.38
#